data_AF-A0A961P9S5-F1
#
_entry.id   AF-A0A961P9S5-F1
#
_cell.length_a   1.000
_cell.length_b   1.000
_cell.length_c   1.000
_cell.angle_alpha   90.00
_cell.angle_beta   90.00
_cell.angle_gamma   90.00
#
_symmetry.space_group_name_H-M   'P 1'
#
loop_
_entity.id
_entity.type
_entity.pdbx_description
1 polymer ?
#
loop_
_entity_poly.entity_id
_entity_poly.type
_entity_poly.pdbx_seq_one_letter_code
_entity_poly.pdbx_strand_id
1 'polypeptide(L)'
;MRKLSWFNLTSLTFGFAFLYLPMIVLVVFSFNSNKLVTVWAGFSTKWYGELFRNEAMMDAAWVTIRVAVASSTLATVLGTVAAYVLVRGGQFFGRTLFSGMLYAPLVMPDVILGLSLLLLFIAIGLDRGLVTIILAHTTFSMAYVAVVVTSRLVAFDRSLEEAALDLGCTR
;
A
#
# COMPACT_ATOMS: atom_id res chain seq x y z
N MET A 1 -13.71 28.64 12.88
CA MET A 1 -13.94 27.62 11.84
C MET A 1 -14.44 28.32 10.58
N ARG A 2 -13.65 28.39 9.51
CA ARG A 2 -14.05 29.08 8.26
C ARG A 2 -15.25 28.35 7.66
N LYS A 3 -16.38 29.04 7.45
CA LYS A 3 -17.54 28.49 6.73
C LYS A 3 -17.07 28.07 5.34
N LEU A 4 -17.37 26.84 4.91
CA LEU A 4 -17.06 26.41 3.54
C LEU A 4 -17.71 27.40 2.57
N SER A 5 -16.90 28.04 1.74
CA SER A 5 -17.40 28.87 0.64
C SER A 5 -18.22 28.00 -0.31
N TRP A 6 -19.28 28.56 -0.91
CA TRP A 6 -20.10 27.86 -1.90
C TRP A 6 -19.25 27.32 -3.06
N PHE A 7 -18.19 28.04 -3.44
CA PHE A 7 -17.18 27.59 -4.40
C PHE A 7 -16.41 26.33 -3.95
N ASN A 8 -16.01 26.26 -2.68
CA ASN A 8 -15.31 25.09 -2.16
C ASN A 8 -16.26 23.88 -2.11
N LEU A 9 -17.51 24.10 -1.73
CA LEU A 9 -18.51 23.03 -1.67
C LEU A 9 -18.82 22.47 -3.06
N THR A 10 -19.03 23.33 -4.06
CA THR A 10 -19.28 22.89 -5.44
C THR A 10 -18.06 22.19 -6.03
N SER A 11 -16.86 22.75 -5.87
CA SER A 11 -15.61 22.13 -6.34
C SER A 11 -15.38 20.74 -5.72
N LEU A 12 -15.56 20.60 -4.40
CA LEU A 12 -15.45 19.30 -3.72
C LEU A 12 -16.50 18.31 -4.22
N THR A 13 -17.75 18.76 -4.38
CA THR A 13 -18.85 17.89 -4.84
C THR A 13 -18.58 17.36 -6.24
N PHE A 14 -18.19 18.21 -7.20
CA PHE A 14 -17.85 17.77 -8.55
C PHE A 14 -16.60 16.90 -8.57
N GLY A 15 -15.58 17.22 -7.78
CA GLY A 15 -14.37 16.42 -7.66
C GLY A 15 -14.66 15.01 -7.15
N PHE A 16 -15.41 14.89 -6.05
CA PHE A 16 -15.81 13.59 -5.53
C PHE A 16 -16.77 12.85 -6.47
N ALA A 17 -17.75 13.54 -7.06
CA ALA A 17 -18.64 12.92 -8.04
C ALA A 17 -17.86 12.32 -9.21
N PHE A 18 -16.89 13.07 -9.77
CA PHE A 18 -16.04 12.58 -10.85
C PHE A 18 -15.24 11.33 -10.47
N LEU A 19 -14.68 11.28 -9.25
CA LEU A 19 -13.91 10.13 -8.76
C LEU A 19 -14.79 8.91 -8.43
N TYR A 20 -15.96 9.12 -7.82
CA TYR A 20 -16.81 8.04 -7.34
C TYR A 20 -17.82 7.53 -8.38
N LEU A 21 -18.21 8.35 -9.36
CA LEU A 21 -19.21 7.97 -10.36
C LEU A 21 -18.79 6.74 -11.19
N PRO A 22 -17.55 6.61 -11.68
CA PRO A 22 -17.11 5.38 -12.36
C PRO A 22 -17.19 4.13 -11.47
N MET A 23 -16.88 4.27 -10.18
CA MET A 23 -16.99 3.17 -9.21
C MET A 23 -18.45 2.77 -8.99
N ILE A 24 -19.35 3.75 -8.86
CA ILE A 24 -20.80 3.50 -8.74
C ILE A 24 -21.33 2.82 -10.01
N VAL A 25 -20.92 3.28 -11.18
CA VAL A 25 -21.30 2.68 -12.47
C VAL A 25 -20.85 1.20 -12.53
N LEU A 26 -19.62 0.90 -12.09
CA LEU A 26 -19.13 -0.49 -12.02
C LEU A 26 -19.97 -1.34 -11.06
N VAL A 27 -20.38 -0.80 -9.91
CA VAL A 27 -21.27 -1.48 -8.95
C VAL A 27 -22.66 -1.69 -9.55
N VAL A 28 -23.22 -0.73 -10.30
CA VAL A 28 -24.51 -0.92 -10.97
C VAL A 28 -24.41 -2.02 -12.02
N PHE A 29 -23.33 -2.04 -12.80
CA PHE A 29 -23.11 -3.04 -13.84
C PHE A 29 -22.74 -4.43 -13.30
N SER A 30 -22.27 -4.56 -12.06
CA SER A 30 -22.08 -5.90 -11.46
C SER A 30 -23.39 -6.65 -11.25
N PHE A 31 -24.53 -5.95 -11.28
CA PHE A 31 -25.87 -6.53 -11.29
C PHE A 31 -26.43 -6.79 -12.69
N ASN A 32 -25.66 -6.58 -13.76
CA ASN A 32 -26.14 -6.88 -15.12
C ASN A 32 -26.12 -8.41 -15.36
N SER A 33 -27.24 -8.98 -15.80
CA SER A 33 -27.35 -10.41 -16.14
C SER A 33 -26.50 -10.82 -17.35
N ASN A 34 -26.10 -9.87 -18.20
CA ASN A 34 -25.28 -10.12 -19.39
C ASN A 34 -23.77 -10.09 -19.07
N LYS A 35 -22.98 -10.81 -19.87
CA LYS A 35 -21.51 -10.74 -19.86
C LYS A 35 -20.99 -9.44 -20.48
N LEU A 36 -21.73 -8.87 -21.42
CA LEU A 36 -21.38 -7.61 -22.07
C LEU A 36 -21.95 -6.44 -21.27
N VAL A 37 -21.05 -5.63 -20.68
CA VAL A 37 -21.40 -4.41 -19.92
C VAL A 37 -22.17 -3.42 -20.80
N THR A 38 -22.00 -3.47 -22.12
CA THR A 38 -22.66 -2.57 -23.09
C THR A 38 -24.14 -2.87 -23.34
N VAL A 39 -24.64 -4.04 -22.93
CA VAL A 39 -26.03 -4.46 -23.17
C VAL A 39 -26.69 -4.79 -21.84
N TRP A 40 -27.63 -3.94 -21.40
CA TRP A 40 -28.39 -4.16 -20.18
C TRP A 40 -29.48 -5.20 -20.40
N ALA A 41 -29.30 -6.40 -19.84
CA ALA A 41 -30.25 -7.51 -20.00
C ALA A 41 -31.10 -7.78 -18.73
N GLY A 42 -31.06 -6.88 -17.74
CA GLY A 42 -31.83 -6.96 -16.49
C GLY A 42 -30.96 -7.10 -15.23
N PHE A 43 -31.59 -6.92 -14.07
CA PHE A 43 -30.94 -7.05 -12.76
C PHE A 43 -30.75 -8.52 -12.37
N SER A 44 -29.54 -8.88 -11.94
CA SER A 44 -29.18 -10.24 -11.55
C SER A 44 -28.01 -10.25 -10.57
N THR A 45 -28.05 -11.14 -9.59
CA THR A 45 -26.95 -11.39 -8.65
C THR A 45 -26.09 -12.60 -9.05
N LYS A 46 -26.30 -13.13 -10.27
CA LYS A 46 -25.66 -14.36 -10.76
C LYS A 46 -24.14 -14.35 -10.59
N TRP A 47 -23.47 -13.24 -10.91
CA TRP A 47 -22.01 -13.14 -10.87
C TRP A 47 -21.43 -13.31 -9.46
N TYR A 48 -22.17 -12.92 -8.42
CA TYR A 48 -21.75 -13.14 -7.04
C TYR A 48 -21.76 -14.62 -6.69
N GLY A 49 -22.78 -15.36 -7.13
CA GLY A 49 -22.84 -16.82 -6.94
C GLY A 49 -21.80 -17.55 -7.80
N GLU A 50 -21.60 -17.12 -9.05
CA GLU A 50 -20.60 -17.69 -9.95
C GLU A 50 -19.18 -17.45 -9.45
N LEU A 51 -18.93 -16.31 -8.81
CA LEU A 51 -17.68 -16.03 -8.14
C LEU A 51 -17.37 -17.16 -7.17
N PHE A 52 -18.18 -17.39 -6.13
CA PHE A 52 -17.89 -18.43 -5.13
C PHE A 52 -17.74 -19.86 -5.67
N ARG A 53 -18.22 -20.14 -6.89
CA ARG A 53 -18.08 -21.45 -7.56
C ARG A 53 -16.78 -21.58 -8.36
N ASN A 54 -16.08 -20.49 -8.61
CA ASN A 54 -14.85 -20.47 -9.39
C ASN A 54 -13.62 -20.67 -8.49
N GLU A 55 -13.21 -21.91 -8.27
CA GLU A 55 -12.08 -22.25 -7.38
C GLU A 55 -10.81 -21.45 -7.70
N ALA A 56 -10.47 -21.26 -8.98
CA ALA A 56 -9.28 -20.51 -9.38
C ALA A 56 -9.30 -19.03 -8.92
N MET A 57 -10.47 -18.38 -8.97
CA MET A 57 -10.62 -17.01 -8.46
C MET A 57 -10.50 -16.94 -6.93
N MET A 58 -10.87 -18.04 -6.24
CA MET A 58 -10.98 -18.10 -4.78
C MET A 58 -9.60 -18.38 -4.20
N ASP A 59 -8.86 -19.28 -4.85
CA ASP A 59 -7.46 -19.51 -4.58
C ASP A 59 -6.64 -18.24 -4.81
N ALA A 60 -6.87 -17.54 -5.93
CA ALA A 60 -6.20 -16.27 -6.21
C ALA A 60 -6.52 -15.22 -5.13
N ALA A 61 -7.79 -15.06 -4.74
CA ALA A 61 -8.19 -14.14 -3.67
C ALA A 61 -7.51 -14.48 -2.34
N TRP A 62 -7.38 -15.76 -2.01
CA TRP A 62 -6.74 -16.21 -0.78
C TRP A 62 -5.22 -15.98 -0.79
N VAL A 63 -4.56 -16.19 -1.92
CA VAL A 63 -3.16 -15.81 -2.12
C VAL A 63 -3.00 -14.30 -1.95
N THR A 64 -3.86 -13.49 -2.55
CA THR A 64 -3.83 -12.02 -2.41
C THR A 64 -3.96 -11.59 -0.95
N ILE A 65 -4.90 -12.15 -0.19
CA ILE A 65 -5.09 -11.81 1.23
C ILE A 65 -3.85 -12.19 2.04
N ARG A 66 -3.32 -13.40 1.85
CA ARG A 66 -2.11 -13.87 2.55
C ARG A 66 -0.91 -12.98 2.26
N VAL A 67 -0.70 -12.64 0.98
CA VAL A 67 0.36 -11.73 0.56
C VAL A 67 0.17 -10.34 1.17
N ALA A 68 -1.04 -9.78 1.09
CA ALA A 68 -1.35 -8.45 1.61
C ALA A 68 -1.09 -8.34 3.11
N VAL A 69 -1.58 -9.29 3.91
CA VAL A 69 -1.37 -9.31 5.37
C VAL A 69 0.11 -9.47 5.73
N ALA A 70 0.79 -10.45 5.12
CA ALA A 70 2.19 -10.71 5.43
C ALA A 70 3.10 -9.54 5.02
N SER A 71 2.97 -9.07 3.77
CA SER A 71 3.81 -7.99 3.24
C SER A 71 3.55 -6.65 3.92
N SER A 72 2.29 -6.29 4.21
CA SER A 72 1.99 -5.05 4.93
C SER A 72 2.53 -5.08 6.36
N THR A 73 2.45 -6.22 7.04
CA THR A 73 3.00 -6.38 8.39
C THR A 73 4.52 -6.23 8.39
N LEU A 74 5.20 -6.97 7.50
CA LEU A 74 6.66 -6.89 7.38
C LEU A 74 7.13 -5.49 6.97
N ALA A 75 6.45 -4.88 5.98
CA ALA A 75 6.76 -3.53 5.53
C ALA A 75 6.56 -2.49 6.63
N THR A 76 5.51 -2.66 7.45
CA THR A 76 5.24 -1.76 8.58
C THR A 76 6.35 -1.84 9.61
N VAL A 77 6.74 -3.05 10.01
CA VAL A 77 7.82 -3.25 11.00
C VAL A 77 9.15 -2.72 10.48
N LEU A 78 9.58 -3.18 9.30
CA LEU A 78 10.88 -2.80 8.73
C LEU A 78 10.95 -1.32 8.37
N GLY A 79 9.87 -0.77 7.80
CA GLY A 79 9.79 0.64 7.43
C GLY A 79 9.75 1.56 8.64
N THR A 80 9.10 1.14 9.73
CA THR A 80 9.12 1.88 11.00
C THR A 80 10.51 1.90 11.62
N VAL A 81 11.22 0.76 11.62
CA VAL A 81 12.61 0.69 12.08
C VAL A 81 13.51 1.60 11.23
N ALA A 82 13.39 1.54 9.91
CA ALA A 82 14.16 2.40 9.01
C ALA A 82 13.87 3.90 9.23
N ALA A 83 12.59 4.27 9.39
CA ALA A 83 12.18 5.63 9.70
C ALA A 83 12.73 6.10 11.06
N TYR A 84 12.65 5.27 12.09
CA TYR A 84 13.18 5.58 13.40
C TYR A 84 14.69 5.84 13.36
N VAL A 85 15.45 4.99 12.67
CA VAL A 85 16.90 5.19 12.47
C VAL A 85 17.18 6.51 11.73
N LEU A 86 16.40 6.86 10.71
CA LEU A 86 16.59 8.11 9.97
C LEU A 86 16.27 9.36 10.79
N VAL A 87 15.27 9.29 11.67
CA VAL A 87 14.80 10.45 12.45
C VAL A 87 15.58 10.61 13.76
N ARG A 88 15.84 9.52 14.47
CA ARG A 88 16.42 9.52 15.83
C ARG A 88 17.89 9.08 15.84
N GLY A 89 18.38 8.36 14.82
CA GLY A 89 19.75 7.85 14.75
C GLY A 89 20.86 8.88 14.44
N GLY A 90 20.53 10.16 14.27
CA GLY A 90 21.54 11.22 14.06
C GLY A 90 22.33 11.07 12.75
N GLN A 91 23.52 11.67 12.69
CA GLN A 91 24.42 11.52 11.53
C GLN A 91 25.28 10.26 11.70
N PHE A 92 25.07 9.27 10.84
CA PHE A 92 25.87 8.04 10.80
C PHE A 92 26.51 7.84 9.42
N PHE A 93 27.62 7.10 9.39
CA PHE A 93 28.33 6.81 8.15
C PHE A 93 27.44 6.04 7.17
N GLY A 94 27.30 6.53 5.94
CA GLY A 94 26.43 5.92 4.93
C GLY A 94 24.95 6.33 4.99
N ARG A 95 24.56 7.29 5.84
CA ARG A 95 23.17 7.78 5.95
C ARG A 95 22.56 8.19 4.60
N THR A 96 23.32 8.88 3.75
CA THR A 96 22.85 9.30 2.42
C THR A 96 22.56 8.10 1.52
N LEU A 97 23.44 7.10 1.51
CA LEU A 97 23.25 5.88 0.73
C LEU A 97 22.05 5.09 1.25
N PHE A 98 21.93 4.91 2.58
CA PHE A 98 20.80 4.24 3.20
C PHE A 98 19.47 4.93 2.87
N SER A 99 19.41 6.26 2.98
CA SER A 99 18.22 7.05 2.62
C SER A 99 17.90 6.91 1.12
N GLY A 100 18.93 6.94 0.27
CA GLY A 100 18.80 6.75 -1.17
C GLY A 100 18.24 5.37 -1.52
N MET A 101 18.76 4.30 -0.91
CA MET A 101 18.26 2.94 -1.10
C MET A 101 16.82 2.77 -0.62
N LEU A 102 16.46 3.40 0.50
CA LEU A 102 15.11 3.34 1.06
C LEU A 102 14.09 4.06 0.18
N TYR A 103 14.45 5.19 -0.43
CA TYR A 103 13.55 5.99 -1.27
C TYR A 103 13.64 5.68 -2.77
N ALA A 104 14.67 4.97 -3.23
CA ALA A 104 14.83 4.59 -4.63
C ALA A 104 13.59 3.89 -5.22
N PRO A 105 12.92 2.95 -4.51
CA PRO A 105 11.71 2.30 -5.03
C PRO A 105 10.56 3.26 -5.35
N LEU A 106 10.50 4.45 -4.75
CA LEU A 106 9.42 5.42 -4.95
C LEU A 106 9.55 6.20 -6.26
N VAL A 107 10.75 6.25 -6.84
CA VAL A 107 11.04 7.00 -8.07
C VAL A 107 11.17 6.06 -9.27
N MET A 108 11.46 4.78 -9.01
CA MET A 108 11.56 3.77 -10.06
C MET A 108 10.18 3.39 -10.59
N PRO A 109 10.03 3.14 -11.91
CA PRO A 109 8.82 2.55 -12.46
C PRO A 109 8.58 1.16 -11.86
N ASP A 110 7.34 0.91 -11.40
CA ASP A 110 6.96 -0.34 -10.72
C ASP A 110 7.29 -1.60 -11.53
N VAL A 111 7.12 -1.51 -12.86
CA VAL A 111 7.44 -2.62 -13.79
C VAL A 111 8.93 -2.97 -13.76
N ILE A 112 9.81 -1.97 -13.69
CA ILE A 112 11.26 -2.18 -13.63
C ILE A 112 11.62 -2.85 -12.30
N LEU A 113 11.13 -2.34 -11.18
CA LEU A 113 11.38 -2.93 -9.87
C LEU A 113 10.92 -4.40 -9.80
N GLY A 114 9.71 -4.68 -10.30
CA GLY A 114 9.16 -6.03 -10.34
C GLY A 114 10.00 -6.99 -11.17
N LEU A 115 10.41 -6.57 -12.38
CA LEU A 115 11.28 -7.35 -13.26
C LEU A 115 12.67 -7.56 -12.65
N SER A 116 13.27 -6.53 -12.06
CA SER A 116 14.58 -6.63 -11.42
C SER A 116 14.58 -7.60 -10.24
N LEU A 117 13.55 -7.57 -9.40
CA LEU A 117 13.40 -8.52 -8.29
C LEU A 117 13.15 -9.94 -8.77
N LEU A 118 12.35 -10.12 -9.84
CA LEU A 118 12.14 -11.43 -10.45
C LEU A 118 13.47 -12.01 -10.98
N LEU A 119 14.25 -11.21 -11.71
CA LEU A 119 15.56 -11.62 -12.21
C LEU A 119 16.54 -11.92 -11.07
N LEU A 120 16.51 -11.14 -9.99
CA LEU A 120 17.29 -11.41 -8.79
C LEU A 120 16.93 -12.77 -8.19
N PHE A 121 15.65 -13.06 -7.99
CA PHE A 121 15.20 -14.33 -7.43
C PHE A 121 15.63 -15.52 -8.28
N ILE A 122 15.54 -15.40 -9.60
CA ILE A 122 16.03 -16.42 -10.54
C ILE A 122 17.55 -16.59 -10.39
N ALA A 123 18.32 -15.49 -10.32
CA ALA A 123 19.77 -15.53 -10.24
C ALA A 123 20.28 -16.20 -8.96
N ILE A 124 19.55 -16.04 -7.84
CA ILE A 124 19.89 -16.68 -6.55
C ILE A 124 19.23 -18.07 -6.37
N GLY A 125 18.53 -18.58 -7.39
CA GLY A 125 17.90 -19.89 -7.36
C GLY A 125 16.67 -20.00 -6.46
N LEU A 126 15.98 -18.88 -6.17
CA LEU A 126 14.71 -18.90 -5.46
C LEU A 126 13.55 -19.18 -6.41
N ASP A 127 12.73 -20.18 -6.06
CA ASP A 127 11.52 -20.52 -6.79
C ASP A 127 10.48 -19.40 -6.73
N ARG A 128 9.79 -19.20 -7.86
CA ARG A 128 8.69 -18.26 -7.98
C ARG A 128 7.49 -18.78 -7.21
N GLY A 129 7.11 -18.07 -6.15
CA GLY A 129 5.99 -18.45 -5.31
C GLY A 129 5.56 -17.36 -4.34
N LEU A 130 4.79 -17.76 -3.34
CA LEU A 130 4.20 -16.85 -2.35
C LEU A 130 5.28 -16.05 -1.61
N VAL A 131 6.43 -16.66 -1.29
CA VAL A 131 7.55 -16.00 -0.60
C VAL A 131 8.16 -14.88 -1.44
N THR A 132 8.48 -15.15 -2.72
CA THR A 132 9.06 -14.13 -3.61
C THR A 132 8.10 -12.96 -3.83
N ILE A 133 6.80 -13.22 -3.86
CA ILE A 133 5.76 -12.18 -3.97
C ILE A 133 5.73 -11.33 -2.70
N ILE A 134 5.74 -11.96 -1.51
CA ILE A 134 5.76 -11.26 -0.23
C ILE A 134 7.01 -10.39 -0.12
N LEU A 135 8.19 -10.92 -0.43
CA LEU A 135 9.44 -10.17 -0.36
C LEU A 135 9.43 -8.97 -1.30
N ALA A 136 8.94 -9.15 -2.54
CA ALA A 136 8.85 -8.06 -3.50
C ALA A 136 7.89 -6.95 -3.03
N HIS A 137 6.69 -7.31 -2.59
CA HIS A 137 5.71 -6.35 -2.09
C HIS A 137 6.18 -5.68 -0.79
N THR A 138 6.90 -6.41 0.06
CA THR A 138 7.47 -5.86 1.30
C THR A 138 8.51 -4.80 0.98
N THR A 139 9.45 -5.08 0.06
CA THR A 139 10.50 -4.14 -0.36
C THR A 139 9.90 -2.85 -0.91
N PHE A 140 8.88 -2.97 -1.76
CA PHE A 140 8.17 -1.81 -2.31
C PHE A 140 7.41 -1.03 -1.24
N SER A 141 6.58 -1.72 -0.44
CA SER A 141 5.69 -1.08 0.53
C SER A 141 6.45 -0.46 1.71
N MET A 142 7.61 -1.02 2.07
CA MET A 142 8.46 -0.52 3.14
C MET A 142 8.92 0.92 2.87
N ALA A 143 9.17 1.29 1.61
CA ALA A 143 9.55 2.64 1.23
C ALA A 143 8.44 3.66 1.54
N TYR A 144 7.19 3.31 1.21
CA TYR A 144 6.02 4.14 1.53
C TYR A 144 5.80 4.25 3.04
N VAL A 145 5.88 3.14 3.78
CA VAL A 145 5.79 3.14 5.24
C VAL A 145 6.85 4.06 5.83
N ALA A 146 8.11 3.93 5.39
CA ALA A 146 9.20 4.73 5.93
C ALA A 146 8.98 6.23 5.73
N VAL A 147 8.49 6.66 4.56
CA VAL A 147 8.15 8.07 4.29
C VAL A 147 7.05 8.55 5.24
N VAL A 148 5.95 7.80 5.33
CA VAL A 148 4.80 8.18 6.16
C VAL A 148 5.20 8.24 7.64
N VAL A 149 5.86 7.21 8.16
CA VAL A 149 6.28 7.15 9.56
C VAL A 149 7.32 8.22 9.87
N THR A 150 8.28 8.47 8.98
CA THR A 150 9.26 9.57 9.12
C THR A 150 8.55 10.91 9.26
N SER A 151 7.57 11.19 8.39
CA SER A 151 6.81 12.46 8.43
C SER A 151 6.08 12.65 9.77
N ARG A 152 5.61 11.56 10.39
CA ARG A 152 4.93 11.58 11.69
C ARG A 152 5.90 11.70 12.85
N LEU A 153 7.01 10.97 12.83
CA LEU A 153 8.03 10.99 13.89
C LEU A 153 8.78 12.33 13.96
N VAL A 154 8.96 13.02 12.83
CA VAL A 154 9.56 14.36 12.81
C VAL A 154 8.67 15.37 13.53
N ALA A 155 7.35 15.26 13.38
CA ALA A 155 6.37 16.12 14.06
C ALA A 155 6.05 15.68 15.50
N PHE A 156 6.62 14.57 15.96
CA PHE A 156 6.35 14.01 17.29
C PHE A 156 7.17 14.75 18.36
N ASP A 157 6.49 15.15 19.45
CA ASP A 157 7.11 15.89 20.55
C ASP A 157 8.15 15.01 21.28
N ARG A 158 9.39 15.50 21.31
CA ARG A 158 10.51 14.80 21.94
C ARG A 158 10.45 14.79 23.45
N SER A 159 9.73 15.73 24.07
CA SER A 159 9.59 15.78 25.54
C SER A 159 8.90 14.52 26.08
N LEU A 160 8.03 13.88 25.30
CA LEU A 160 7.40 12.62 25.67
C LEU A 160 8.40 11.45 25.69
N GLU A 161 9.35 11.42 24.75
CA GLU A 161 10.41 10.43 24.72
C GLU A 161 11.39 10.65 25.88
N GLU A 162 11.76 11.91 26.16
CA GLU A 162 12.64 12.28 27.28
C GLU A 162 12.01 11.92 28.63
N ALA A 163 10.73 12.23 28.84
CA ALA A 163 10.01 11.85 30.06
C ALA A 163 9.93 10.32 30.25
N ALA A 164 9.82 9.55 29.16
CA ALA A 164 9.86 8.09 29.26
C ALA A 164 11.23 7.57 29.68
N LEU A 165 12.31 8.19 29.18
CA LEU A 165 13.68 7.86 29.61
C LEU A 165 13.92 8.22 31.08
N ASP A 166 13.37 9.35 31.55
CA ASP A 166 13.43 9.75 32.97
C ASP A 166 12.70 8.76 33.89
N LEU A 167 11.65 8.10 33.39
CA LEU A 167 10.92 7.03 34.11
C LEU A 167 11.59 5.65 34.00
N GLY A 168 12.78 5.56 33.40
CA GLY A 168 13.59 4.34 33.35
C GLY A 168 13.46 3.50 32.08
N CYS A 169 12.79 3.99 31.03
CA CYS A 169 12.80 3.32 29.73
C CYS A 169 14.19 3.45 29.06
N THR A 170 14.57 2.44 28.25
CA THR A 170 15.78 2.49 27.42
C THR A 170 15.45 2.87 25.97
N ARG A 171 16.42 3.45 25.26
CA ARG A 171 16.31 3.82 23.85
C ARG A 171 16.33 2.65 22.88
#